data_AF-A0A9D6LJL8-F1
#
_entry.id   AF-A0A9D6LJL8-F1
#
_cell.length_a   1.000
_cell.length_b   1.000
_cell.length_c   1.000
_cell.angle_alpha   90.00
_cell.angle_beta   90.00
_cell.angle_gamma   90.00
#
_symmetry.space_group_name_H-M   'P 1'
#
loop_
_entity.id
_entity.type
_entity.pdbx_description
1 polymer ?
#
loop_
_entity_poly.entity_id
_entity_poly.type
_entity_poly.pdbx_seq_one_letter_code
_entity_poly.pdbx_strand_id
1 'polypeptide(L)'
;MKNALLAAGILSAFALITPAYSDDVKQDRNDVQKDTQDIHQDKKDIQADKADRRKDIKQRNADRHQLHQDVKSGNGAAAHQDRAALRHDRRDVRGDRRDTRKDRVDLKADKKDRRKDHRELHHDKDKEG
;
A
#
# COMPACT_ATOMS: atom_id res chain seq x y z
N MET A 1 -80.60 -25.53 12.85
CA MET A 1 -80.13 -26.70 12.07
C MET A 1 -78.67 -26.51 11.74
N LYS A 2 -77.90 -27.60 11.79
CA LYS A 2 -76.44 -27.69 11.73
C LYS A 2 -75.89 -27.43 10.30
N ASN A 3 -74.56 -27.27 10.23
CA ASN A 3 -73.60 -27.45 9.10
C ASN A 3 -72.94 -26.12 8.67
N ALA A 4 -71.77 -25.74 9.18
CA ALA A 4 -70.40 -26.25 8.93
C ALA A 4 -69.85 -25.88 7.53
N LEU A 5 -68.75 -25.09 7.49
CA LEU A 5 -67.62 -25.30 6.58
C LEU A 5 -66.44 -24.36 6.92
N LEU A 6 -65.31 -25.01 7.18
CA LEU A 6 -63.96 -24.47 7.35
C LEU A 6 -63.40 -23.97 6.01
N ALA A 7 -62.69 -22.84 6.03
CA ALA A 7 -61.64 -22.53 5.07
C ALA A 7 -60.45 -21.98 5.89
N ALA A 8 -59.42 -22.78 6.22
CA ALA A 8 -58.29 -23.11 5.32
C ALA A 8 -57.85 -21.84 4.57
N GLY A 9 -56.86 -21.06 5.03
CA GLY A 9 -55.53 -21.47 5.42
C GLY A 9 -54.61 -21.34 4.21
N ILE A 10 -54.08 -20.14 3.95
CA ILE A 10 -52.80 -19.96 3.25
C ILE A 10 -52.08 -18.76 3.88
N LEU A 11 -51.19 -19.08 4.84
CA LEU A 11 -50.02 -18.28 5.14
C LEU A 11 -49.09 -18.39 3.94
N SER A 12 -48.98 -17.35 3.12
CA SER A 12 -47.89 -17.22 2.15
C SER A 12 -47.20 -15.88 2.34
N ALA A 13 -46.59 -15.74 3.51
CA ALA A 13 -45.42 -14.88 3.67
C ALA A 13 -44.24 -15.56 2.95
N PHE A 14 -44.20 -15.43 1.62
CA PHE A 14 -43.00 -15.73 0.85
C PHE A 14 -42.03 -14.55 1.07
N ALA A 15 -41.30 -14.60 2.19
CA ALA A 15 -40.09 -13.83 2.35
C ALA A 15 -39.07 -14.37 1.34
N LEU A 16 -38.97 -13.73 0.18
CA LEU A 16 -37.87 -13.98 -0.75
C LEU A 16 -36.56 -13.60 -0.04
N ILE A 17 -35.83 -14.65 0.33
CA ILE A 17 -34.47 -14.57 0.85
C ILE A 17 -33.57 -14.05 -0.29
N THR A 18 -33.26 -12.76 -0.20
CA THR A 18 -32.14 -11.95 -0.73
C THR A 18 -31.21 -12.51 -1.84
N PRO A 19 -30.94 -11.74 -2.92
CA PRO A 19 -29.75 -11.90 -3.76
C PRO A 19 -28.51 -11.12 -3.25
N ALA A 20 -28.50 -10.69 -1.98
CA ALA A 20 -27.46 -9.82 -1.41
C ALA A 20 -26.05 -10.41 -1.42
N TYR A 21 -25.91 -11.74 -1.48
CA TYR A 21 -24.61 -12.42 -1.42
C TYR A 21 -23.83 -12.44 -2.75
N SER A 22 -24.53 -12.44 -3.90
CA SER A 22 -23.85 -12.57 -5.21
C SER A 22 -23.19 -11.27 -5.70
N ASP A 23 -23.66 -10.13 -5.20
CA ASP A 23 -23.04 -8.82 -5.46
C ASP A 23 -21.81 -8.60 -4.57
N ASP A 24 -21.82 -9.17 -3.37
CA ASP A 24 -20.72 -9.15 -2.40
C ASP A 24 -19.46 -9.85 -2.96
N VAL A 25 -19.60 -11.08 -3.48
CA VAL A 25 -18.50 -11.85 -4.09
C VAL A 25 -17.89 -11.14 -5.32
N LYS A 26 -18.70 -10.40 -6.09
CA LYS A 26 -18.20 -9.61 -7.23
C LYS A 26 -17.43 -8.38 -6.75
N GLN A 27 -17.93 -7.72 -5.71
CA GLN A 27 -17.29 -6.56 -5.11
C GLN A 27 -15.93 -6.95 -4.53
N ASP A 28 -15.88 -7.99 -3.70
CA ASP A 28 -14.63 -8.51 -3.12
C ASP A 28 -13.59 -8.87 -4.18
N ARG A 29 -14.03 -9.46 -5.30
CA ARG A 29 -13.12 -9.81 -6.41
C ARG A 29 -12.54 -8.58 -7.09
N ASN A 30 -13.32 -7.51 -7.20
CA ASN A 30 -12.85 -6.22 -7.72
C ASN A 30 -11.87 -5.57 -6.74
N ASP A 31 -12.15 -5.64 -5.44
CA ASP A 31 -11.29 -5.08 -4.39
C ASP A 31 -9.93 -5.77 -4.37
N VAL A 32 -9.88 -7.12 -4.42
CA VAL A 32 -8.62 -7.87 -4.53
C VAL A 32 -7.82 -7.53 -5.80
N GLN A 33 -8.50 -7.26 -6.92
CA GLN A 33 -7.83 -6.82 -8.15
C GLN A 33 -7.23 -5.43 -7.99
N LYS A 34 -7.97 -4.50 -7.40
CA LYS A 34 -7.51 -3.13 -7.14
C LYS A 34 -6.31 -3.13 -6.19
N ASP A 35 -6.39 -3.84 -5.06
CA ASP A 35 -5.28 -4.02 -4.13
C ASP A 35 -4.04 -4.60 -4.81
N THR A 36 -4.23 -5.51 -5.77
CA THR A 36 -3.11 -6.08 -6.52
C THR A 36 -2.43 -5.06 -7.42
N GLN A 37 -3.20 -4.16 -8.04
CA GLN A 37 -2.68 -3.06 -8.85
C GLN A 37 -1.95 -2.04 -7.97
N ASP A 38 -2.55 -1.64 -6.85
CA ASP A 38 -1.97 -0.66 -5.92
C ASP A 38 -0.64 -1.18 -5.35
N ILE A 39 -0.61 -2.43 -4.86
CA ILE A 39 0.62 -3.09 -4.37
C ILE A 39 1.70 -3.21 -5.45
N HIS A 40 1.32 -3.30 -6.73
CA HIS A 40 2.28 -3.31 -7.83
C HIS A 40 2.84 -1.92 -8.09
N GLN A 41 1.99 -0.89 -8.02
CA GLN A 41 2.40 0.50 -8.17
C GLN A 41 3.34 0.92 -7.04
N ASP A 42 2.99 0.68 -5.78
CA ASP A 42 3.84 0.99 -4.62
C ASP A 42 5.22 0.34 -4.71
N LYS A 43 5.28 -0.89 -5.23
CA LYS A 43 6.56 -1.58 -5.44
C LYS A 43 7.42 -0.89 -6.49
N LYS A 44 6.83 -0.34 -7.55
CA LYS A 44 7.55 0.42 -8.57
C LYS A 44 8.05 1.73 -7.99
N ASP A 45 7.21 2.43 -7.24
CA ASP A 45 7.57 3.71 -6.64
C ASP A 45 8.71 3.55 -5.63
N ILE A 46 8.62 2.54 -4.73
CA ILE A 46 9.73 2.18 -3.82
C ILE A 46 11.02 1.80 -4.59
N GLN A 47 10.92 1.24 -5.79
CA GLN A 47 12.09 0.94 -6.63
C GLN A 47 12.69 2.21 -7.24
N ALA A 48 11.86 3.14 -7.71
CA ALA A 48 12.28 4.45 -8.20
C ALA A 48 12.99 5.24 -7.08
N ASP A 49 12.38 5.35 -5.90
CA ASP A 49 12.97 6.04 -4.74
C ASP A 49 14.31 5.41 -4.32
N LYS A 50 14.44 4.09 -4.45
CA LYS A 50 15.71 3.39 -4.22
C LYS A 50 16.76 3.76 -5.24
N ALA A 51 16.39 3.94 -6.51
CA ALA A 51 17.32 4.33 -7.56
C ALA A 51 17.77 5.78 -7.38
N ASP A 52 16.85 6.69 -7.05
CA ASP A 52 17.18 8.11 -6.87
C ASP A 52 18.04 8.32 -5.62
N ARG A 53 17.68 7.70 -4.48
CA ARG A 53 18.54 7.73 -3.29
C ARG A 53 19.95 7.16 -3.54
N ARG A 54 20.11 6.20 -4.46
CA ARG A 54 21.45 5.70 -4.84
C ARG A 54 22.25 6.78 -5.59
N LYS A 55 21.61 7.56 -6.46
CA LYS A 55 22.23 8.71 -7.14
C LYS A 55 22.63 9.77 -6.13
N ASP A 56 21.75 10.13 -5.20
CA ASP A 56 22.03 11.15 -4.18
C ASP A 56 23.18 10.76 -3.27
N ILE A 57 23.23 9.48 -2.86
CA ILE A 57 24.37 8.94 -2.09
C ILE A 57 25.67 9.04 -2.89
N LYS A 58 25.64 8.77 -4.19
CA LYS A 58 26.82 8.88 -5.05
C LYS A 58 27.28 10.33 -5.15
N GLN A 59 26.36 11.27 -5.38
CA GLN A 59 26.66 12.70 -5.45
C GLN A 59 27.27 13.20 -4.13
N ARG A 60 26.60 12.93 -3.00
CA ARG A 60 27.10 13.27 -1.66
C ARG A 60 28.49 12.71 -1.37
N ASN A 61 28.80 11.51 -1.89
CA ASN A 61 30.13 10.94 -1.72
C ASN A 61 31.19 11.66 -2.57
N ALA A 62 30.83 12.14 -3.77
CA ALA A 62 31.69 13.00 -4.58
C ALA A 62 31.91 14.36 -3.90
N ASP A 63 30.85 15.00 -3.39
CA ASP A 63 30.96 16.29 -2.68
C ASP A 63 31.81 16.15 -1.41
N ARG A 64 31.73 15.01 -0.73
CA ARG A 64 32.59 14.70 0.42
C ARG A 64 34.06 14.57 0.02
N HIS A 65 34.34 14.02 -1.15
CA HIS A 65 35.70 13.92 -1.66
C HIS A 65 36.25 15.31 -2.02
N GLN A 66 35.44 16.15 -2.66
CA GLN A 66 35.80 17.53 -2.98
C GLN A 66 36.06 18.35 -1.70
N LEU A 67 35.18 18.28 -0.70
CA LEU A 67 35.41 18.88 0.61
C LEU A 67 36.76 18.45 1.21
N HIS A 68 37.11 17.18 1.10
CA HIS A 68 38.38 16.69 1.62
C HIS A 68 39.57 17.29 0.87
N GLN A 69 39.47 17.45 -0.45
CA GLN A 69 40.49 18.12 -1.26
C GLN A 69 40.62 19.61 -0.91
N ASP A 70 39.51 20.32 -0.73
CA ASP A 70 39.50 21.74 -0.38
C ASP A 70 40.07 21.99 1.02
N VAL A 71 39.76 21.12 1.98
CA VAL A 71 40.40 21.14 3.30
C VAL A 71 41.90 20.88 3.17
N LYS A 72 42.31 19.93 2.34
CA LYS A 72 43.73 19.59 2.14
C LYS A 72 44.52 20.69 1.44
N SER A 73 43.90 21.41 0.50
CA SER A 73 44.51 22.53 -0.23
C SER A 73 44.48 23.85 0.54
N GLY A 74 43.84 23.88 1.72
CA GLY A 74 43.71 25.07 2.55
C GLY A 74 42.61 26.05 2.09
N ASN A 75 41.75 25.62 1.16
CA ASN A 75 40.62 26.43 0.69
C ASN A 75 39.45 26.36 1.68
N GLY A 76 39.58 27.09 2.79
CA GLY A 76 38.59 27.09 3.87
C GLY A 76 37.21 27.62 3.47
N ALA A 77 37.14 28.56 2.52
CA ALA A 77 35.87 29.13 2.06
C ALA A 77 35.05 28.11 1.27
N ALA A 78 35.67 27.40 0.30
CA ALA A 78 35.02 26.32 -0.43
C ALA A 78 34.64 25.16 0.50
N ALA A 79 35.56 24.76 1.38
CA ALA A 79 35.29 23.73 2.37
C ALA A 79 34.10 24.06 3.32
N HIS A 80 33.88 25.33 3.63
CA HIS A 80 32.72 25.76 4.42
C HIS A 80 31.41 25.59 3.62
N GLN A 81 31.40 26.01 2.35
CA GLN A 81 30.25 25.86 1.45
C GLN A 81 29.90 24.39 1.24
N ASP A 82 30.89 23.55 0.94
CA ASP A 82 30.72 22.10 0.77
C ASP A 82 30.17 21.44 2.04
N ARG A 83 30.61 21.89 3.22
CA ARG A 83 30.06 21.40 4.50
C ARG A 83 28.58 21.72 4.67
N ALA A 84 28.15 22.90 4.23
CA ALA A 84 26.76 23.31 4.31
C ALA A 84 25.90 22.49 3.35
N ALA A 85 26.35 22.32 2.10
CA ALA A 85 25.70 21.47 1.10
C ALA A 85 25.56 20.02 1.62
N LEU A 86 26.65 19.41 2.08
CA LEU A 86 26.63 18.06 2.64
C LEU A 86 25.72 17.88 3.86
N ARG A 87 25.46 18.95 4.63
CA ARG A 87 24.49 18.91 5.73
C ARG A 87 23.05 18.87 5.21
N HIS A 88 22.77 19.58 4.13
CA HIS A 88 21.50 19.55 3.44
C HIS A 88 21.24 18.15 2.85
N ASP A 89 22.17 17.63 2.05
CA ASP A 89 22.01 16.31 1.41
C ASP A 89 21.82 15.18 2.44
N ARG A 90 22.51 15.29 3.59
CA ARG A 90 22.33 14.32 4.69
C ARG A 90 20.93 14.38 5.29
N ARG A 91 20.31 15.56 5.33
CA ARG A 91 18.93 15.73 5.81
C ARG A 91 17.95 15.14 4.81
N ASP A 92 18.14 15.41 3.53
CA ASP A 92 17.27 14.91 2.45
C ASP A 92 17.30 13.39 2.38
N VAL A 93 18.50 12.79 2.29
CA VAL A 93 18.68 11.33 2.29
C VAL A 93 18.07 10.67 3.55
N ARG A 94 18.05 11.38 4.68
CA ARG A 94 17.40 10.90 5.91
C ARG A 94 15.87 10.99 5.81
N GLY A 95 15.35 12.03 5.18
CA GLY A 95 13.94 12.20 4.82
C GLY A 95 13.47 11.05 3.93
N ASP A 96 14.11 10.86 2.77
CA ASP A 96 13.73 9.82 1.81
C ASP A 96 13.78 8.42 2.44
N ARG A 97 14.78 8.18 3.30
CA ARG A 97 14.88 6.90 4.01
C ARG A 97 13.70 6.69 4.98
N ARG A 98 13.20 7.76 5.60
CA ARG A 98 12.02 7.69 6.48
C ARG A 98 10.77 7.42 5.66
N ASP A 99 10.61 8.08 4.53
CA ASP A 99 9.42 7.93 3.69
C ASP A 99 9.37 6.56 3.03
N THR A 100 10.47 6.11 2.38
CA THR A 100 10.60 4.72 1.89
C THR A 100 10.34 3.68 2.99
N ARG A 101 10.61 3.99 4.26
CA ARG A 101 10.31 3.08 5.37
C ARG A 101 8.80 3.02 5.66
N LYS A 102 8.10 4.15 5.61
CA LYS A 102 6.63 4.20 5.77
C LYS A 102 5.97 3.45 4.63
N ASP A 103 6.33 3.74 3.38
CA ASP A 103 5.73 3.07 2.21
C ASP A 103 5.89 1.55 2.27
N ARG A 104 7.01 1.05 2.82
CA ARG A 104 7.20 -0.38 3.06
C ARG A 104 6.31 -0.96 4.15
N VAL A 105 6.01 -0.18 5.19
CA VAL A 105 5.10 -0.58 6.26
C VAL A 105 3.67 -0.63 5.71
N ASP A 106 3.27 0.39 4.96
CA ASP A 106 1.94 0.49 4.34
C ASP A 106 1.75 -0.65 3.34
N LEU A 107 2.70 -0.86 2.43
CA LEU A 107 2.73 -2.01 1.51
C LEU A 107 2.68 -3.37 2.21
N LYS A 108 3.15 -3.47 3.46
CA LYS A 108 3.06 -4.70 4.25
C LYS A 108 1.66 -4.87 4.84
N ALA A 109 1.01 -3.78 5.25
CA ALA A 109 -0.37 -3.77 5.69
C ALA A 109 -1.31 -4.16 4.52
N ASP A 110 -1.18 -3.53 3.36
CA ASP A 110 -2.03 -3.80 2.19
C ASP A 110 -1.90 -5.27 1.75
N LYS A 111 -0.68 -5.81 1.75
CA LYS A 111 -0.47 -7.24 1.48
C LYS A 111 -1.12 -8.17 2.50
N LYS A 112 -1.27 -7.73 3.76
CA LYS A 112 -1.92 -8.51 4.81
C LYS A 112 -3.44 -8.45 4.63
N ASP A 113 -3.98 -7.28 4.31
CA ASP A 113 -5.42 -7.09 4.15
C ASP A 113 -5.92 -7.82 2.90
N ARG A 114 -5.29 -7.64 1.74
CA ARG A 114 -5.56 -8.45 0.55
C ARG A 114 -5.51 -9.97 0.78
N ARG A 115 -4.65 -10.44 1.69
CA ARG A 115 -4.56 -11.87 2.04
C ARG A 115 -5.76 -12.34 2.88
N LYS A 116 -6.36 -11.47 3.69
CA LYS A 116 -7.60 -11.76 4.41
C LYS A 116 -8.75 -11.78 3.42
N ASP A 117 -8.88 -10.76 2.58
CA ASP A 117 -9.97 -10.64 1.61
C ASP A 117 -9.98 -11.84 0.66
N HIS A 118 -8.78 -12.27 0.21
CA HIS A 118 -8.66 -13.50 -0.58
C HIS A 118 -9.07 -14.77 0.18
N ARG A 119 -8.89 -14.85 1.51
CA ARG A 119 -9.35 -16.00 2.31
C ARG A 119 -10.86 -15.97 2.51
N GLU A 120 -11.42 -14.80 2.74
CA GLU A 120 -12.87 -14.58 2.91
C GLU A 120 -13.61 -14.97 1.63
N LEU A 121 -13.16 -14.46 0.48
CA LEU A 121 -13.60 -14.89 -0.85
C LEU A 121 -13.55 -16.41 -1.08
N HIS A 122 -12.57 -17.10 -0.51
CA HIS A 122 -12.47 -18.54 -0.62
C HIS A 122 -13.51 -19.25 0.25
N HIS A 123 -13.69 -18.78 1.50
CA HIS A 123 -14.68 -19.34 2.42
C HIS A 123 -16.10 -19.13 1.92
N ASP A 124 -16.39 -18.02 1.25
CA ASP A 124 -17.74 -17.76 0.74
C ASP A 124 -18.06 -18.61 -0.49
N LYS A 125 -17.07 -18.85 -1.36
CA LYS A 125 -17.21 -19.83 -2.44
C LYS A 125 -17.43 -21.26 -1.93
N ASP A 126 -16.74 -21.67 -0.87
CA ASP A 126 -16.89 -23.01 -0.28
C ASP A 126 -18.27 -23.21 0.39
N LYS A 127 -18.99 -22.13 0.72
CA LYS A 127 -20.38 -22.18 1.21
C LYS A 127 -21.44 -22.20 0.10
N GLU A 128 -21.07 -21.88 -1.14
CA GLU A 128 -21.98 -21.84 -2.31
C GLU A 128 -22.06 -23.18 -3.08
N GLY A 129 -21.11 -24.10 -2.87
CA GLY A 129 -21.03 -25.42 -3.54
C GLY A 129 -21.53 -26.58 -2.69
#